data_AF-A0A523BD88-F1
#
_entry.id   AF-A0A523BD88-F1
#
_cell.length_a   1.000
_cell.length_b   1.000
_cell.length_c   1.000
_cell.angle_alpha   90.00
_cell.angle_beta   90.00
_cell.angle_gamma   90.00
#
_symmetry.space_group_name_H-M   'P 1'
#
loop_
_entity.id
_entity.type
_entity.pdbx_description
1 polymer ?
#
loop_
_entity_poly.entity_id
_entity_poly.type
_entity_poly.pdbx_seq_one_letter_code
_entity_poly.pdbx_strand_id
1 'polypeptide(L)'
;MNLKENWLWSLLININLMSGIIEGDFLKTIVRKCEKLLKVSIEKEGDIIKNIKISGDFFIYPEEALDELEEFIKNKSINDLKDELESFIKNKNIIILGFKINDLLEIIENA
;
A
#
# COMPACT_ATOMS: atom_id res chain seq x y z
N MET A 1 -8.68 -15.35 -20.57
CA MET A 1 -7.54 -16.25 -20.82
C MET A 1 -6.25 -15.52 -20.46
N ASN A 2 -5.71 -15.79 -19.26
CA ASN A 2 -4.28 -15.83 -18.95
C ASN A 2 -4.13 -16.32 -17.50
N LEU A 3 -4.08 -17.65 -17.35
CA LEU A 3 -3.96 -18.39 -16.09
C LEU A 3 -2.50 -18.79 -15.82
N LYS A 4 -1.54 -17.87 -16.00
CA LYS A 4 -0.11 -18.19 -15.80
C LYS A 4 0.62 -17.41 -14.71
N GLU A 5 -0.02 -16.46 -14.03
CA GLU A 5 0.67 -15.68 -12.98
C GLU A 5 0.24 -16.04 -11.55
N ASN A 6 -0.59 -17.07 -11.37
CA ASN A 6 -1.06 -17.51 -10.04
C ASN A 6 -0.19 -18.57 -9.36
N TRP A 7 0.85 -19.11 -10.01
CA TRP A 7 1.59 -20.25 -9.47
C TRP A 7 2.83 -19.88 -8.63
N LEU A 8 3.31 -18.63 -8.70
CA LEU A 8 4.47 -18.17 -7.93
C LEU A 8 4.07 -17.52 -6.60
N TRP A 9 2.94 -16.82 -6.54
CA TRP A 9 2.42 -16.21 -5.30
C TRP A 9 1.99 -17.25 -4.26
N SER A 10 1.48 -18.41 -4.70
CA SER A 10 1.08 -19.50 -3.80
C SER A 10 2.28 -20.20 -3.12
N LEU A 11 3.48 -20.08 -3.70
CA LEU A 11 4.70 -20.68 -3.14
C LEU A 11 5.36 -19.75 -2.10
N LEU A 12 5.29 -18.43 -2.31
CA LEU A 12 5.88 -17.44 -1.40
C LEU A 12 5.12 -17.33 -0.07
N ILE A 13 3.80 -17.55 -0.08
CA ILE A 13 2.97 -17.58 1.14
C ILE A 13 3.35 -18.77 2.05
N ASN A 14 3.88 -19.88 1.50
CA ASN A 14 4.15 -21.09 2.27
C ASN A 14 5.45 -21.07 3.10
N ILE A 15 6.33 -20.07 2.94
CA ILE A 15 7.64 -20.08 3.61
C ILE A 15 7.65 -19.39 4.99
N ASN A 16 6.59 -18.64 5.36
CA ASN A 16 6.55 -17.90 6.65
C ASN A 16 5.38 -18.26 7.60
N LEU A 17 4.61 -19.32 7.34
CA LEU A 17 3.40 -19.64 8.14
C LEU A 17 3.58 -20.71 9.24
N MET A 18 4.80 -20.99 9.68
CA MET A 18 5.04 -21.90 10.81
C MET A 18 5.43 -21.14 12.08
N SER A 19 4.48 -20.39 12.65
CA SER A 19 4.21 -20.33 14.10
C SER A 19 3.21 -19.22 14.40
N GLY A 20 2.01 -19.60 14.83
CA GLY A 20 1.10 -18.71 15.56
C GLY A 20 -0.04 -18.16 14.70
N ILE A 21 -1.24 -18.66 14.98
CA ILE A 21 -2.54 -17.95 15.01
C ILE A 21 -2.60 -16.70 14.12
N ILE A 22 -3.17 -16.80 12.92
CA ILE A 22 -3.43 -15.61 12.08
C ILE A 22 -4.91 -15.27 12.18
N GLU A 23 -5.22 -14.24 12.95
CA GLU A 23 -6.47 -13.51 12.82
C GLU A 23 -6.44 -12.76 11.47
N GLY A 24 -6.84 -13.47 10.41
CA GLY A 24 -7.31 -12.91 9.14
C GLY A 24 -6.37 -11.93 8.42
N ASP A 25 -5.46 -12.46 7.60
CA ASP A 25 -4.86 -11.68 6.52
C ASP A 25 -5.94 -11.33 5.47
N PHE A 26 -6.33 -10.07 5.37
CA PHE A 26 -7.27 -9.60 4.34
C PHE A 26 -6.52 -8.79 3.28
N LEU A 27 -6.39 -9.36 2.08
CA LEU A 27 -5.96 -8.61 0.90
C LEU A 27 -7.17 -7.88 0.30
N LYS A 28 -7.11 -6.55 0.26
CA LYS A 28 -8.13 -5.72 -0.38
C LYS A 28 -7.49 -4.80 -1.41
N THR A 29 -8.08 -4.79 -2.59
CA THR A 29 -7.69 -3.89 -3.68
C THR A 29 -8.79 -2.87 -3.88
N ILE A 30 -8.44 -1.59 -3.76
CA ILE A 30 -9.33 -0.47 -3.99
C ILE A 30 -8.83 0.28 -5.22
N VAL A 31 -9.76 0.56 -6.13
CA VAL A 31 -9.50 1.39 -7.31
C VAL A 31 -10.37 2.63 -7.20
N ARG A 32 -9.73 3.80 -7.19
CA ARG A 32 -10.42 5.09 -7.24
C ARG A 32 -9.99 5.90 -8.46
N LYS A 33 -10.97 6.61 -9.00
CA LYS A 33 -10.76 7.61 -10.05
C LYS A 33 -10.61 8.98 -9.39
N CYS A 34 -9.38 9.45 -9.25
CA CYS A 34 -9.08 10.84 -8.90
C CYS A 34 -8.94 11.65 -10.20
N GLU A 35 -8.15 12.73 -10.22
CA GLU A 35 -7.76 13.38 -11.49
C GLU A 35 -7.10 12.38 -12.43
N LYS A 36 -6.42 11.37 -11.87
CA LYS A 36 -5.95 10.18 -12.58
C LYS A 36 -6.30 8.88 -11.82
N LEU A 37 -6.09 7.72 -12.46
CA LEU A 37 -6.49 6.42 -11.92
C LEU A 37 -5.50 5.96 -10.84
N LEU A 38 -5.97 5.82 -9.60
CA LEU A 38 -5.20 5.32 -8.45
C LEU A 38 -5.71 3.94 -8.03
N LYS A 39 -4.81 2.96 -8.02
CA LYS A 39 -5.06 1.60 -7.58
C LYS A 39 -4.15 1.32 -6.40
N VAL A 40 -4.76 0.94 -5.27
CA VAL A 40 -4.04 0.59 -4.05
C VAL A 40 -4.45 -0.82 -3.65
N SER A 41 -3.48 -1.70 -3.53
CA SER A 41 -3.64 -3.05 -3.00
C SER A 41 -2.99 -3.09 -1.62
N ILE A 42 -3.79 -3.33 -0.59
CA ILE A 42 -3.35 -3.38 0.81
C ILE A 42 -3.62 -4.78 1.35
N GLU A 43 -2.64 -5.30 2.07
CA GLU A 43 -2.75 -6.47 2.91
C GLU A 43 -2.56 -6.01 4.35
N LYS A 44 -3.53 -6.30 5.21
CA LYS A 44 -3.47 -5.94 6.63
C LYS A 44 -3.87 -7.11 7.51
N GLU A 45 -3.31 -7.12 8.71
CA GLU A 45 -3.66 -8.02 9.80
C GLU A 45 -4.07 -7.11 10.98
N GLY A 46 -5.37 -7.06 11.27
CA GLY A 46 -5.92 -6.07 12.20
C GLY A 46 -5.68 -4.63 11.74
N ASP A 47 -4.99 -3.84 12.58
CA ASP A 47 -4.62 -2.44 12.32
C ASP A 47 -3.25 -2.27 11.65
N ILE A 48 -2.51 -3.37 11.43
CA ILE A 48 -1.14 -3.34 10.91
C ILE A 48 -1.15 -3.64 9.41
N ILE A 49 -0.58 -2.74 8.62
CA ILE A 49 -0.40 -2.91 7.18
C ILE A 49 0.78 -3.86 6.94
N LYS A 50 0.54 -5.08 6.49
CA LYS A 50 1.59 -6.07 6.17
C LYS A 50 2.26 -5.79 4.83
N ASN A 51 1.46 -5.36 3.86
CA ASN A 51 1.95 -5.04 2.53
C ASN A 51 1.05 -3.99 1.88
N ILE A 52 1.65 -3.13 1.07
CA ILE A 52 0.91 -2.15 0.28
C ILE A 52 1.57 -2.05 -1.09
N LYS A 53 0.74 -1.92 -2.13
CA LYS A 53 1.17 -1.66 -3.49
C LYS A 53 0.31 -0.57 -4.10
N ILE A 54 0.94 0.49 -4.53
CA ILE A 54 0.33 1.68 -5.10
C ILE A 54 0.71 1.69 -6.58
N SER A 55 -0.29 1.73 -7.45
CA SER A 55 -0.09 1.70 -8.89
C SER A 55 -1.17 2.52 -9.57
N GLY A 56 -0.90 3.01 -10.77
CA GLY A 56 -1.86 3.86 -11.44
C GLY A 56 -1.21 4.75 -12.47
N ASP A 57 -2.00 5.68 -12.95
CA ASP A 57 -1.51 6.79 -13.75
C ASP A 57 -1.29 7.95 -12.78
N PHE A 58 -0.11 8.11 -12.23
CA PHE A 58 0.26 9.27 -11.42
C PHE A 58 1.73 9.56 -11.66
N PHE A 59 2.16 10.78 -11.32
CA PHE A 59 3.57 11.11 -11.33
C PHE A 59 4.03 11.35 -9.90
N ILE A 60 5.19 10.81 -9.56
CA ILE A 60 5.85 11.02 -8.29
C ILE A 60 7.32 11.35 -8.55
N TYR A 61 7.82 12.35 -7.84
CA TYR A 61 9.20 12.80 -7.94
C TYR A 61 9.80 12.93 -6.53
N PRO A 62 11.01 12.39 -6.29
CA PRO A 62 11.81 11.55 -7.20
C PRO A 62 11.14 10.20 -7.52
N GLU A 63 11.64 9.47 -8.52
CA GLU A 63 11.06 8.18 -8.92
C GLU A 63 11.13 7.14 -7.79
N GLU A 64 12.21 7.15 -7.00
CA GLU A 64 12.37 6.24 -5.86
C GLU A 64 11.37 6.51 -4.74
N ALA A 65 10.72 7.68 -4.71
CA ALA A 65 9.80 8.03 -3.64
C ALA A 65 8.56 7.13 -3.61
N LEU A 66 8.20 6.46 -4.70
CA LEU A 66 7.12 5.47 -4.69
C LEU A 66 7.48 4.27 -3.82
N ASP A 67 8.63 3.67 -4.11
CA ASP A 67 9.11 2.48 -3.40
C ASP A 67 9.35 2.82 -1.91
N GLU A 68 9.96 3.98 -1.64
CA GLU A 68 10.18 4.42 -0.27
C GLU A 68 8.87 4.69 0.49
N LEU A 69 7.83 5.17 -0.21
CA LEU A 69 6.51 5.41 0.39
C LEU A 69 5.79 4.08 0.67
N GLU A 70 5.88 3.09 -0.22
CA GLU A 70 5.36 1.74 0.03
C GLU A 70 6.07 1.07 1.21
N GLU A 71 7.40 1.13 1.26
CA GLU A 71 8.19 0.60 2.38
C GLU A 71 7.91 1.34 3.69
N PHE A 72 7.70 2.65 3.64
CA PHE A 72 7.38 3.45 4.82
C PHE A 72 6.02 3.10 5.42
N ILE A 73 5.02 2.84 4.57
CA ILE A 73 3.67 2.48 5.03
C ILE A 73 3.64 1.02 5.52
N LYS A 74 4.52 0.16 4.98
CA LYS A 74 4.64 -1.23 5.39
C LYS A 74 5.00 -1.36 6.88
N ASN A 75 4.36 -2.29 7.56
CA ASN A 75 4.43 -2.55 8.99
C ASN A 75 3.99 -1.39 9.89
N LYS A 76 3.24 -0.41 9.37
CA LYS A 76 2.66 0.66 10.19
C LYS A 76 1.22 0.40 10.57
N SER A 77 0.86 0.99 11.70
CA SER A 77 -0.49 1.11 12.21
C SER A 77 -1.25 2.16 11.40
N ILE A 78 -2.48 1.84 10.97
CA ILE A 78 -3.34 2.79 10.23
C ILE A 78 -3.58 4.07 11.06
N ASN A 79 -3.70 3.94 12.38
CA ASN A 79 -4.01 5.05 13.29
C ASN A 79 -2.91 6.12 13.34
N ASP A 80 -1.64 5.70 13.24
CA ASP A 80 -0.48 6.59 13.33
C ASP A 80 0.02 7.04 11.95
N LEU A 81 -0.52 6.44 10.88
CA LEU A 81 -0.02 6.62 9.53
C LEU A 81 -0.14 8.05 9.03
N LYS A 82 -1.19 8.77 9.43
CA LYS A 82 -1.49 10.12 8.92
C LYS A 82 -0.38 11.11 9.24
N ASP A 83 -0.04 11.28 10.52
CA ASP A 83 0.95 12.27 10.95
C ASP A 83 2.37 11.90 10.48
N GLU A 84 2.65 10.60 10.46
CA GLU A 84 3.92 10.06 9.99
C GLU A 84 4.11 10.26 8.48
N LEU A 85 3.07 10.02 7.68
CA LEU A 85 3.11 10.16 6.22
C LEU A 85 3.25 11.63 5.80
N GLU A 86 2.54 12.54 6.45
CA GLU A 86 2.71 13.98 6.21
C GLU A 86 4.14 14.45 6.52
N SER A 87 4.71 13.98 7.63
CA SER A 87 6.08 14.28 8.03
C SER A 87 7.10 13.73 7.03
N PHE A 88 6.90 12.49 6.57
CA PHE A 88 7.77 11.82 5.60
C PHE A 88 7.86 12.59 4.28
N ILE A 89 6.70 12.98 3.74
CA ILE A 89 6.60 13.70 2.46
C ILE A 89 7.26 15.07 2.55
N LYS A 90 7.03 15.78 3.67
CA LYS A 90 7.64 17.08 3.91
C LYS A 90 9.16 16.97 4.06
N ASN A 91 9.65 15.97 4.78
CA ASN A 91 11.08 15.78 5.01
C ASN A 91 11.84 15.37 3.74
N LYS A 92 11.23 14.52 2.91
CA LYS A 92 11.83 14.06 1.65
C LYS A 92 11.52 14.95 0.44
N ASN A 93 10.71 16.00 0.64
CA ASN A 93 10.28 16.93 -0.41
C ASN A 93 9.66 16.20 -1.62
N ILE A 94 8.83 15.19 -1.33
CA ILE A 94 8.18 14.34 -2.34
C ILE A 94 7.07 15.14 -3.01
N ILE A 95 7.04 15.11 -4.34
CA ILE A 95 6.02 15.77 -5.14
C ILE A 95 5.17 14.70 -5.82
N ILE A 96 3.87 14.71 -5.54
CA ILE A 96 2.90 13.79 -6.13
C ILE A 96 1.93 14.58 -6.99
N LEU A 97 1.72 14.12 -8.23
CA LEU A 97 0.77 14.69 -9.18
C LEU A 97 -0.21 13.60 -9.62
N GLY A 98 -1.51 13.89 -9.52
CA GLY A 98 -2.60 13.00 -9.94
C GLY A 98 -3.47 12.48 -8.79
N PHE A 99 -2.98 12.52 -7.55
CA PHE A 99 -3.77 12.27 -6.34
C PHE A 99 -3.20 13.05 -5.15
N LYS A 100 -4.03 13.26 -4.12
CA LYS A 100 -3.60 13.85 -2.85
C LYS A 100 -3.36 12.76 -1.83
N ILE A 101 -2.48 13.03 -0.86
CA ILE A 101 -2.23 12.11 0.26
C ILE A 101 -3.49 11.79 1.05
N ASN A 102 -4.38 12.76 1.19
CA ASN A 102 -5.67 12.51 1.84
C ASN A 102 -6.53 11.49 1.09
N ASP A 103 -6.42 11.39 -0.24
CA ASP A 103 -7.12 10.36 -1.03
C ASP A 103 -6.53 8.97 -0.75
N LEU A 104 -5.21 8.89 -0.59
CA LEU A 104 -4.51 7.65 -0.26
C LEU A 104 -4.84 7.18 1.16
N LEU A 105 -4.88 8.11 2.14
CA LEU A 105 -5.29 7.81 3.51
C LEU A 105 -6.74 7.34 3.57
N GLU A 106 -7.65 8.01 2.85
CA GLU A 106 -9.06 7.57 2.78
C GLU A 106 -9.17 6.14 2.22
N ILE A 107 -8.36 5.79 1.22
CA ILE A 107 -8.34 4.43 0.66
C ILE A 107 -7.83 3.42 1.69
N ILE A 108 -6.78 3.75 2.44
CA ILE A 108 -6.21 2.87 3.47
C ILE A 108 -7.19 2.66 4.63
N GLU A 109 -7.82 3.73 5.13
CA GLU A 109 -8.80 3.65 6.21
C GLU A 109 -10.05 2.84 5.82
N ASN A 110 -10.45 2.91 4.54
CA ASN A 110 -11.60 2.17 4.03
C ASN A 110 -11.25 0.78 3.48
N ALA A 111 -9.98 0.35 3.56
CA ALA A 111 -9.56 -1.01 3.23
C ALA A 111 -9.91 -1.95 4.38
#